data_AF-A0A947NXB9-F1
#
_entry.id   AF-A0A947NXB9-F1
#
_cell.length_a   1.000
_cell.length_b   1.000
_cell.length_c   1.000
_cell.angle_alpha   90.00
_cell.angle_beta   90.00
_cell.angle_gamma   90.00
#
_symmetry.space_group_name_H-M   'P 1'
#
loop_
_entity.id
_entity.type
_entity.pdbx_description
1 polymer ?
#
loop_
_entity_poly.entity_id
_entity_poly.type
_entity_poly.pdbx_seq_one_letter_code
_entity_poly.pdbx_strand_id
1 'polypeptide(L)'
;MRWIATGMLAVMAVIFVVSGRLLELHPAWGYVHAFAEAAMVGGLADWFAVTALFRRPLGLPIPHTAIIPENKDRIADTMAQFLRENFLTPAVVARRMRAMNLAQAVGRYLTEPSEQGGSRIRAGAGDLFVEVLESLDPDRLGGQVRSALKTGLDRIEIAPLLGQMLEAMIADGRHRPLIDSIIRWAGLVLEDNEDM
;
A
#
# COMPACT_ATOMS: atom_id res chain seq x y z
N MET A 1 -6.98 -20.18 -26.16
CA MET A 1 -6.49 -21.28 -25.29
C MET A 1 -7.60 -22.16 -24.70
N ARG A 2 -8.63 -21.64 -24.02
CA ARG A 2 -9.67 -22.49 -23.37
C ARG A 2 -10.32 -23.51 -24.31
N TRP A 3 -10.62 -23.11 -25.55
CA TRP A 3 -11.19 -23.97 -26.60
C TRP A 3 -10.31 -25.15 -26.98
N ILE A 4 -8.98 -25.00 -26.92
CA ILE A 4 -8.03 -26.07 -27.25
C ILE A 4 -8.03 -27.12 -26.13
N ALA A 5 -8.02 -26.67 -24.87
CA ALA A 5 -8.05 -27.58 -23.72
C ALA A 5 -9.37 -28.39 -23.66
N THR A 6 -10.52 -27.74 -23.84
CA THR A 6 -11.81 -28.43 -23.93
C THR A 6 -11.91 -29.33 -25.15
N GLY A 7 -11.33 -28.92 -26.29
CA GLY A 7 -11.26 -29.74 -27.50
C GLY A 7 -10.43 -30.99 -27.30
N MET A 8 -9.26 -30.88 -26.66
CA MET A 8 -8.39 -32.03 -26.37
C MET A 8 -9.03 -33.01 -25.38
N LEU A 9 -9.72 -32.50 -24.35
CA LEU A 9 -10.51 -33.34 -23.44
C LEU A 9 -11.62 -34.10 -24.18
N ALA A 10 -12.35 -33.41 -25.08
CA ALA A 10 -13.39 -34.03 -25.89
C ALA A 10 -12.84 -35.10 -26.84
N VAL A 11 -11.68 -34.84 -27.47
CA VAL A 11 -10.99 -35.82 -28.31
C VAL A 11 -10.60 -37.06 -27.49
N MET A 12 -10.02 -36.88 -26.30
CA MET A 12 -9.68 -38.01 -25.42
C MET A 12 -10.93 -38.78 -24.97
N ALA A 13 -12.05 -38.09 -24.71
CA ALA A 13 -13.33 -38.73 -24.42
C ALA A 13 -13.85 -39.57 -25.58
N VAL A 14 -13.74 -39.08 -26.82
CA VAL A 14 -14.10 -39.86 -28.01
C VAL A 14 -13.18 -41.08 -28.15
N ILE A 15 -11.87 -40.91 -28.00
CA ILE A 15 -10.90 -42.02 -28.08
C ILE A 15 -11.18 -43.07 -27.00
N PHE A 16 -11.52 -42.66 -25.77
CA PHE A 16 -11.88 -43.57 -24.69
C PHE A 16 -13.11 -44.42 -25.02
N VAL A 17 -14.19 -43.80 -25.52
CA VAL A 17 -15.43 -44.50 -25.89
C VAL A 17 -15.19 -45.45 -27.08
N VAL A 18 -14.46 -45.01 -28.10
CA VAL A 18 -14.16 -45.82 -29.29
C VAL A 18 -13.24 -46.99 -28.94
N SER A 19 -12.14 -46.74 -28.22
CA SER A 19 -11.24 -47.82 -27.77
C SER A 19 -11.96 -48.83 -26.89
N GLY A 20 -12.84 -48.38 -25.99
CA GLY A 20 -13.69 -49.24 -25.16
C GLY A 20 -14.57 -50.22 -25.95
N ARG A 21 -15.10 -49.77 -27.09
CA ARG A 21 -15.91 -50.62 -28.00
C ARG A 21 -15.07 -51.60 -28.81
N LEU A 22 -13.79 -51.30 -29.03
CA LEU A 22 -12.87 -52.11 -29.84
C LEU A 22 -11.98 -53.05 -29.00
N LEU A 23 -12.14 -53.05 -27.67
CA LEU A 23 -11.35 -53.88 -26.74
C LEU A 23 -11.43 -55.38 -27.06
N GLU A 24 -12.58 -55.85 -27.55
CA GLU A 24 -12.81 -57.26 -27.90
C GLU A 24 -12.08 -57.71 -29.17
N LEU A 25 -11.60 -56.77 -30.01
CA LEU A 25 -10.98 -57.09 -31.30
C LEU A 25 -9.48 -57.35 -31.20
N HIS A 26 -8.75 -56.61 -30.36
CA HIS A 26 -7.31 -56.80 -30.19
C HIS A 26 -6.78 -56.26 -28.85
N PRO A 27 -5.85 -56.96 -28.17
CA PRO A 27 -5.26 -56.53 -26.88
C PRO A 27 -4.58 -55.16 -26.92
N ALA A 28 -4.07 -54.74 -28.09
CA ALA A 28 -3.40 -53.45 -28.27
C ALA A 28 -4.32 -52.24 -27.98
N TRP A 29 -5.64 -52.41 -28.14
CA TRP A 29 -6.62 -51.36 -27.81
C TRP A 29 -6.69 -51.05 -26.30
N GLY A 30 -6.27 -51.99 -25.46
CA GLY A 30 -6.19 -51.78 -24.00
C GLY A 30 -5.22 -50.66 -23.62
N TYR A 31 -4.08 -50.53 -24.32
CA TYR A 31 -3.12 -49.44 -24.06
C TYR A 31 -3.68 -48.07 -24.45
N VAL A 32 -4.38 -47.99 -25.58
CA VAL A 32 -5.02 -46.76 -26.05
C VAL A 32 -6.17 -46.37 -25.11
N HIS A 33 -6.93 -47.34 -24.64
CA HIS A 33 -8.00 -47.13 -23.67
C HIS A 33 -7.49 -46.58 -22.35
N ALA A 34 -6.48 -47.22 -21.75
CA ALA A 34 -5.88 -46.77 -20.51
C ALA A 34 -5.23 -45.39 -20.64
N PHE A 35 -4.59 -45.09 -21.77
CA PHE A 35 -4.04 -43.76 -22.05
C PHE A 35 -5.14 -42.69 -22.13
N ALA A 36 -6.22 -42.96 -22.86
CA ALA A 36 -7.34 -42.03 -22.99
C ALA A 36 -8.08 -41.82 -21.66
N GLU A 37 -8.21 -42.87 -20.85
CA GLU A 37 -8.77 -42.80 -19.50
C GLU A 37 -7.91 -41.91 -18.60
N ALA A 38 -6.61 -42.17 -18.53
CA ALA A 38 -5.68 -41.39 -17.73
C ALA A 38 -5.65 -39.91 -18.16
N ALA A 39 -5.64 -39.64 -19.46
CA ALA A 39 -5.67 -38.28 -20.00
C ALA A 39 -6.98 -37.55 -19.66
N MET A 40 -8.12 -38.23 -19.72
CA MET A 40 -9.42 -37.64 -19.40
C MET A 40 -9.55 -37.32 -17.90
N VAL A 41 -9.19 -38.29 -17.04
CA VAL A 41 -9.22 -38.12 -15.58
C VAL A 41 -8.25 -37.02 -15.15
N GLY A 42 -7.04 -36.98 -15.72
CA GLY A 42 -6.06 -35.94 -15.45
C GLY A 42 -6.56 -34.55 -15.84
N GLY A 43 -7.18 -34.40 -17.01
CA GLY A 43 -7.74 -33.13 -17.45
C GLY A 43 -8.91 -32.63 -16.58
N LEU A 44 -9.78 -33.55 -16.12
CA LEU A 44 -10.85 -33.22 -15.18
C LEU A 44 -10.31 -32.83 -13.80
N ALA A 45 -9.26 -33.52 -13.33
CA ALA A 45 -8.63 -33.24 -12.05
C ALA A 45 -7.96 -31.85 -12.03
N ASP A 46 -7.25 -31.48 -13.09
CA ASP A 46 -6.65 -30.15 -13.23
C ASP A 46 -7.72 -29.05 -13.25
N TRP A 47 -8.80 -29.24 -14.03
CA TRP A 47 -9.94 -28.33 -14.03
C TRP A 47 -10.55 -28.18 -12.62
N PHE A 48 -10.73 -29.28 -11.91
CA PHE A 48 -11.28 -29.27 -10.56
C PHE A 48 -10.34 -28.56 -9.59
N ALA A 49 -9.03 -28.81 -9.64
CA ALA A 49 -8.05 -28.20 -8.74
C ALA A 49 -8.01 -26.68 -8.86
N VAL A 50 -7.91 -26.15 -10.09
CA VAL A 50 -7.93 -24.70 -10.33
C VAL A 50 -9.28 -24.11 -9.91
N THR A 51 -10.38 -24.77 -10.23
CA THR A 51 -11.71 -24.29 -9.84
C THR A 51 -11.86 -24.27 -8.33
N ALA A 52 -11.50 -25.35 -7.63
CA ALA A 52 -11.58 -25.46 -6.17
C ALA A 52 -10.63 -24.50 -5.44
N LEU A 53 -9.55 -24.03 -6.07
CA LEU A 53 -8.69 -23.01 -5.48
C LEU A 53 -9.39 -21.65 -5.41
N PHE A 54 -10.13 -21.27 -6.46
CA PHE A 54 -10.69 -19.92 -6.62
C PHE A 54 -12.21 -19.82 -6.42
N ARG A 55 -12.96 -20.90 -6.62
CA ARG A 55 -14.43 -20.93 -6.67
C ARG A 55 -14.96 -22.29 -6.18
N ARG A 56 -16.28 -22.38 -6.04
CA ARG A 56 -16.95 -23.65 -5.76
C ARG A 56 -17.24 -24.37 -7.08
N PRO A 57 -16.74 -25.60 -7.31
CA PRO A 57 -16.99 -26.35 -8.53
C PRO A 57 -18.50 -26.58 -8.70
N LEU A 58 -19.02 -26.32 -9.91
CA LEU A 58 -20.44 -26.41 -10.25
C LEU A 58 -21.39 -25.56 -9.36
N GLY A 59 -20.87 -24.63 -8.55
CA GLY A 59 -21.66 -23.84 -7.60
C GLY A 59 -22.12 -24.59 -6.35
N LEU A 60 -21.70 -25.84 -6.16
CA LEU A 60 -22.12 -26.67 -5.03
C LEU A 60 -21.29 -26.37 -3.76
N PRO A 61 -21.88 -26.40 -2.55
CA PRO A 61 -21.17 -26.17 -1.29
C PRO A 61 -20.36 -27.41 -0.88
N ILE A 62 -19.31 -27.73 -1.66
CA ILE A 62 -18.40 -28.82 -1.34
C ILE A 62 -17.40 -28.33 -0.27
N PRO A 63 -17.23 -29.07 0.85
CA PRO A 63 -16.27 -28.70 1.89
C PRO A 63 -14.84 -28.65 1.32
N HIS A 64 -14.00 -27.75 1.86
CA HIS A 64 -12.60 -27.55 1.44
C HIS A 64 -12.40 -27.10 -0.04
N THR A 65 -13.40 -26.44 -0.63
CA THR A 65 -13.28 -25.76 -1.94
C THR A 65 -13.35 -24.24 -1.76
N ALA A 66 -13.06 -23.48 -2.83
CA ALA A 66 -12.80 -22.04 -2.76
C ALA A 66 -11.73 -21.68 -1.71
N ILE A 67 -10.60 -22.40 -1.72
CA ILE A 67 -9.55 -22.31 -0.70
C ILE A 67 -9.02 -20.88 -0.52
N ILE A 68 -8.78 -20.15 -1.62
CA ILE A 68 -8.27 -18.76 -1.58
C ILE A 68 -9.32 -17.81 -1.01
N PRO A 69 -10.56 -17.73 -1.53
CA PRO A 69 -11.60 -16.89 -0.95
C PRO A 69 -11.83 -17.13 0.55
N GLU A 70 -11.86 -18.39 0.98
CA GLU A 70 -12.13 -18.77 2.37
C GLU A 70 -11.00 -18.37 3.33
N ASN A 71 -9.74 -18.34 2.84
CA ASN A 71 -8.56 -18.01 3.64
C ASN A 71 -7.94 -16.64 3.30
N LYS A 72 -8.66 -15.78 2.56
CA LYS A 72 -8.10 -14.53 2.01
C LYS A 72 -7.51 -13.61 3.10
N ASP A 73 -8.15 -13.55 4.25
CA ASP A 73 -7.74 -12.66 5.34
C ASP A 73 -6.44 -13.16 5.98
N ARG A 74 -6.35 -14.47 6.27
CA ARG A 74 -5.12 -15.10 6.76
C ARG A 74 -3.95 -14.95 5.78
N ILE A 75 -4.22 -15.09 4.47
CA ILE A 75 -3.20 -14.89 3.43
C ILE A 75 -2.75 -13.43 3.44
N ALA A 76 -3.68 -12.47 3.51
CA ALA A 76 -3.37 -11.04 3.56
C ALA A 76 -2.50 -10.70 4.78
N ASP A 77 -2.81 -11.22 5.97
CA ASP A 77 -2.02 -11.00 7.19
C ASP A 77 -0.59 -11.53 7.03
N THR A 78 -0.46 -12.74 6.49
CA THR A 78 0.85 -13.37 6.24
C THR A 78 1.66 -12.56 5.22
N MET A 79 1.03 -12.09 4.14
CA MET A 79 1.67 -11.24 3.15
C MET A 79 2.06 -9.87 3.72
N ALA A 80 1.21 -9.28 4.56
CA ALA A 80 1.50 -8.01 5.23
C ALA A 80 2.72 -8.15 6.16
N GLN A 81 2.80 -9.24 6.92
CA GLN A 81 3.97 -9.54 7.74
C GLN A 81 5.23 -9.73 6.89
N PHE A 82 5.15 -10.51 5.82
CA PHE A 82 6.28 -10.72 4.91
C PHE A 82 6.79 -9.42 4.29
N LEU A 83 5.88 -8.55 3.81
CA LEU A 83 6.22 -7.23 3.29
C LEU A 83 6.87 -6.35 4.36
N ARG A 84 6.38 -6.40 5.60
CA ARG A 84 6.94 -5.67 6.73
C ARG A 84 8.39 -6.08 7.01
N GLU A 85 8.62 -7.38 7.07
CA GLU A 85 9.92 -7.96 7.44
C GLU A 85 10.97 -7.84 6.33
N ASN A 86 10.56 -7.92 5.05
CA ASN A 86 11.50 -7.99 3.94
C ASN A 86 11.64 -6.67 3.16
N PHE A 87 10.55 -5.91 3.01
CA PHE A 87 10.51 -4.73 2.13
C PHE A 87 10.38 -3.40 2.88
N LEU A 88 9.72 -3.38 4.05
CA LEU A 88 9.51 -2.17 4.85
C LEU A 88 10.50 -2.06 6.02
N THR A 89 11.70 -2.62 5.87
CA THR A 89 12.73 -2.47 6.92
C THR A 89 13.15 -1.01 7.05
N PRO A 90 13.44 -0.51 8.27
CA PRO A 90 13.83 0.88 8.48
C PRO A 90 14.99 1.33 7.58
N ALA A 91 15.94 0.42 7.31
CA ALA A 91 17.08 0.69 6.43
C ALA A 91 16.67 0.90 4.96
N VAL A 92 15.77 0.06 4.43
CA VAL A 92 15.28 0.17 3.04
C VAL A 92 14.43 1.43 2.88
N VAL A 93 13.53 1.69 3.84
CA VAL A 93 12.68 2.89 3.84
C VAL A 93 13.53 4.15 3.96
N ALA A 94 14.48 4.22 4.90
CA ALA A 94 15.35 5.38 5.08
C ALA A 94 16.24 5.65 3.84
N ARG A 95 16.69 4.59 3.14
CA ARG A 95 17.42 4.75 1.88
C ARG A 95 16.52 5.31 0.78
N ARG A 96 15.28 4.85 0.67
CA ARG A 96 14.31 5.36 -0.31
C ARG A 96 13.89 6.81 0.00
N MET A 97 13.71 7.14 1.27
CA MET A 97 13.40 8.50 1.72
C MET A 97 14.55 9.48 1.47
N ARG A 98 15.81 9.08 1.67
CA ARG A 98 16.97 9.93 1.35
C ARG A 98 17.09 10.27 -0.13
N ALA A 99 16.62 9.39 -1.02
CA ALA A 99 16.57 9.68 -2.44
C ALA A 99 15.44 10.66 -2.82
N MET A 100 14.52 10.95 -1.90
CA MET A 100 13.48 11.96 -2.09
C MET A 100 13.90 13.25 -1.38
N ASN A 101 13.90 14.37 -2.09
CA ASN A 101 14.10 15.69 -1.48
C ASN A 101 12.83 16.11 -0.71
N LEU A 102 12.63 15.52 0.48
CA LEU A 102 11.53 15.85 1.38
C LEU A 102 11.50 17.35 1.71
N ALA A 103 12.68 17.96 1.89
CA ALA A 103 12.81 19.41 2.12
C ALA A 103 12.25 20.24 0.96
N GLN A 104 12.48 19.82 -0.29
CA GLN A 104 11.94 20.51 -1.46
C GLN A 104 10.44 20.24 -1.63
N ALA A 105 9.97 19.04 -1.34
CA ALA A 105 8.55 18.70 -1.38
C ALA A 105 7.74 19.51 -0.36
N VAL A 106 8.23 19.60 0.88
CA VAL A 106 7.64 20.42 1.95
C VAL A 106 7.80 21.90 1.62
N GLY A 107 8.95 22.34 1.13
CA GLY A 107 9.20 23.71 0.69
C GLY A 107 8.20 24.14 -0.37
N ARG A 108 8.03 23.35 -1.43
CA ARG A 108 7.03 23.60 -2.49
C ARG A 108 5.60 23.64 -1.96
N TYR A 109 5.26 22.73 -1.05
CA TYR A 109 3.93 22.72 -0.43
C TYR A 109 3.66 23.99 0.40
N LEU A 110 4.68 24.52 1.09
CA LEU A 110 4.57 25.74 1.90
C LEU A 110 4.65 27.03 1.05
N THR A 111 5.40 27.04 -0.04
CA THR A 111 5.60 28.22 -0.90
C THR A 111 4.52 28.37 -1.96
N GLU A 112 3.92 27.27 -2.42
CA GLU A 112 2.76 27.27 -3.32
C GLU A 112 1.54 26.69 -2.58
N PRO A 113 0.86 27.48 -1.73
CA PRO A 113 -0.50 27.17 -1.34
C PRO A 113 -1.38 27.35 -2.59
N SER A 114 -1.38 26.37 -3.50
CA SER A 114 -2.19 26.46 -4.71
C SER A 114 -3.67 26.53 -4.30
N GLU A 115 -4.33 27.63 -4.61
CA GLU A 115 -5.78 27.78 -4.49
C GLU A 115 -6.55 26.88 -5.49
N GLN A 116 -5.89 26.16 -6.41
CA GLN A 116 -6.58 25.58 -7.57
C GLN A 116 -6.27 24.10 -7.91
N GLY A 117 -5.35 23.41 -7.22
CA GLY A 117 -4.89 22.08 -7.69
C GLY A 117 -5.08 20.85 -6.78
N GLY A 118 -5.43 20.99 -5.50
CA GLY A 118 -5.16 19.93 -4.50
C GLY A 118 -6.29 19.49 -3.57
N SER A 119 -7.54 19.88 -3.81
CA SER A 119 -8.66 19.69 -2.85
C SER A 119 -8.83 18.25 -2.34
N ARG A 120 -8.68 17.23 -3.20
CA ARG A 120 -8.95 15.83 -2.80
C ARG A 120 -7.83 15.18 -1.98
N ILE A 121 -6.58 15.57 -2.23
CA ILE A 121 -5.43 15.05 -1.47
C ILE A 121 -5.31 15.81 -0.13
N ARG A 122 -5.61 17.11 -0.12
CA ARG A 122 -5.53 17.94 1.09
C ARG A 122 -6.66 17.65 2.09
N ALA A 123 -7.88 17.35 1.61
CA ALA A 123 -8.97 16.88 2.47
C ALA A 123 -8.62 15.52 3.11
N GLY A 124 -8.24 14.52 2.29
CA GLY A 124 -7.89 13.20 2.82
C GLY A 124 -6.62 13.19 3.69
N ALA A 125 -5.62 14.01 3.37
CA ALA A 125 -4.42 14.11 4.19
C ALA A 125 -4.65 14.89 5.49
N GLY A 126 -5.50 15.92 5.46
CA GLY A 126 -5.90 16.65 6.67
C GLY A 126 -6.66 15.76 7.63
N ASP A 127 -7.65 15.02 7.13
CA ASP A 127 -8.46 14.10 7.93
C ASP A 127 -7.60 12.98 8.52
N LEU A 128 -6.70 12.38 7.73
CA LEU A 128 -5.75 11.38 8.23
C LEU A 128 -4.77 11.95 9.25
N PHE A 129 -4.32 13.20 9.08
CA PHE A 129 -3.41 13.84 10.02
C PHE A 129 -4.10 14.14 11.35
N VAL A 130 -5.36 14.57 11.30
CA VAL A 130 -6.21 14.78 12.48
C VAL A 130 -6.52 13.46 13.16
N GLU A 131 -6.87 12.41 12.42
CA GLU A 131 -7.14 11.07 12.98
C GLU A 131 -5.88 10.46 13.62
N VAL A 132 -4.71 10.64 13.00
CA VAL A 132 -3.44 10.28 13.64
C VAL A 132 -3.22 11.11 14.90
N LEU A 133 -3.45 12.42 14.87
CA LEU A 133 -3.27 13.30 16.03
C LEU A 133 -4.25 13.03 17.17
N GLU A 134 -5.48 12.61 16.86
CA GLU A 134 -6.50 12.19 17.84
C GLU A 134 -6.22 10.78 18.38
N SER A 135 -5.70 9.87 17.55
CA SER A 135 -5.26 8.54 17.99
C SER A 135 -4.01 8.59 18.89
N LEU A 136 -3.27 9.69 18.80
CA LEU A 136 -2.12 10.00 19.64
C LEU A 136 -2.62 10.52 21.01
N ASP A 137 -3.00 9.58 21.87
CA ASP A 137 -3.44 9.78 23.25
C ASP A 137 -2.50 10.72 24.06
N PRO A 138 -2.94 11.93 24.45
CA PRO A 138 -2.09 12.95 25.09
C PRO A 138 -1.38 12.46 26.35
N ASP A 139 -2.04 11.56 27.10
CA ASP A 139 -1.57 11.06 28.39
C ASP A 139 -0.47 10.00 28.26
N ARG A 140 -0.38 9.28 27.13
CA ARG A 140 0.68 8.29 26.88
C ARG A 140 1.86 8.86 26.09
N LEU A 141 1.64 9.88 25.27
CA LEU A 141 2.66 10.39 24.35
C LEU A 141 3.35 11.66 24.84
N GLY A 142 2.74 12.42 25.75
CA GLY A 142 3.26 13.70 26.22
C GLY A 142 4.69 13.65 26.77
N GLY A 143 5.07 12.54 27.43
CA GLY A 143 6.42 12.37 27.98
C GLY A 143 7.45 11.87 26.97
N GLN A 144 7.12 10.79 26.25
CA GLN A 144 8.05 10.09 25.36
C GLN A 144 8.29 10.85 24.05
N VAL A 145 7.24 11.41 23.45
CA VAL A 145 7.35 12.22 22.23
C VAL A 145 8.08 13.52 22.53
N ARG A 146 7.78 14.17 23.66
CA ARG A 146 8.49 15.38 24.09
C ARG A 146 9.97 15.12 24.37
N SER A 147 10.30 13.99 24.99
CA SER A 147 11.69 13.58 25.22
C SER A 147 12.43 13.27 23.91
N ALA A 148 11.78 12.57 22.97
CA ALA A 148 12.34 12.27 21.65
C ALA A 148 12.52 13.53 20.80
N LEU A 149 11.55 14.45 20.80
CA LEU A 149 11.64 15.75 20.15
C LEU A 149 12.76 16.58 20.76
N LYS A 150 12.83 16.68 22.09
CA LYS A 150 13.90 17.42 22.76
C LYS A 150 15.27 16.84 22.40
N THR A 151 15.43 15.52 22.44
CA THR A 151 16.69 14.85 22.09
C THR A 151 17.04 15.02 20.61
N GLY A 152 16.03 15.04 19.73
CA GLY A 152 16.20 15.29 18.30
C GLY A 152 16.58 16.74 18.01
N LEU A 153 15.93 17.70 18.67
CA LEU A 153 16.26 19.12 18.61
C LEU A 153 17.63 19.41 19.20
N ASP A 154 18.04 18.75 20.28
CA ASP A 154 19.37 18.93 20.88
C ASP A 154 20.49 18.38 19.98
N ARG A 155 20.19 17.42 19.09
CA ARG A 155 21.13 16.89 18.09
C ARG A 155 21.28 17.76 16.86
N ILE A 156 20.29 18.60 16.57
CA ILE A 156 20.33 19.53 15.45
C ILE A 156 20.70 20.87 16.07
N GLU A 157 21.88 21.39 15.77
CA GLU A 157 22.22 22.76 16.17
C GLU A 157 21.35 23.74 15.36
N ILE A 158 20.13 23.97 15.83
CA ILE A 158 19.16 24.87 15.19
C ILE A 158 19.67 26.31 15.25
N ALA A 159 20.45 26.65 16.29
CA ALA A 159 21.02 27.98 16.49
C ALA A 159 21.85 28.49 15.30
N PRO A 160 22.86 27.77 14.77
CA PRO A 160 23.59 28.22 13.59
C PRO A 160 22.75 28.24 12.31
N LEU A 161 21.79 27.33 12.15
CA LEU A 161 20.92 27.31 10.96
C LEU A 161 19.99 28.52 10.93
N LEU A 162 19.34 28.81 12.06
CA LEU A 162 18.53 30.01 12.22
C LEU A 162 19.39 31.27 12.18
N GLY A 163 20.60 31.24 12.74
CA GLY A 163 21.56 32.34 12.66
C GLY A 163 21.91 32.68 11.21
N GLN A 164 22.26 31.69 10.39
CA GLN A 164 22.53 31.89 8.97
C GLN A 164 21.31 32.40 8.19
N MET A 165 20.12 31.91 8.53
CA MET A 165 18.88 32.36 7.91
C MET A 165 18.52 33.80 8.30
N LEU A 166 18.74 34.16 9.57
CA LEU A 166 18.53 35.50 10.10
C LEU A 166 19.56 36.47 9.51
N GLU A 167 20.82 36.06 9.43
CA GLU A 167 21.92 36.84 8.86
C GLU A 167 21.72 37.08 7.36
N ALA A 168 21.23 36.08 6.62
CA ALA A 168 20.82 36.26 5.23
C ALA A 168 19.62 37.23 5.08
N MET A 169 18.61 37.15 5.96
CA MET A 169 17.51 38.12 5.99
C MET A 169 17.95 39.54 6.38
N ILE A 170 18.97 39.65 7.22
CA ILE A 170 19.56 40.92 7.62
C ILE A 170 20.34 41.53 6.45
N ALA A 171 21.19 40.73 5.80
CA ALA A 171 21.99 41.13 4.65
C ALA A 171 21.13 41.61 3.46
N ASP A 172 20.03 40.91 3.16
CA ASP A 172 19.10 41.28 2.09
C ASP A 172 18.09 42.38 2.47
N GLY A 173 18.14 42.91 3.71
CA GLY A 173 17.19 43.92 4.19
C GLY A 173 15.74 43.44 4.34
N ARG A 174 15.46 42.14 4.14
CA ARG A 174 14.13 41.50 4.19
C ARG A 174 13.49 41.47 5.58
N HIS A 175 14.24 41.79 6.63
CA HIS A 175 13.74 41.90 8.00
C HIS A 175 12.96 43.20 8.27
N ARG A 176 13.18 44.26 7.49
CA ARG A 176 12.53 45.57 7.69
C ARG A 176 10.98 45.51 7.63
N PRO A 177 10.36 44.85 6.64
CA PRO A 177 8.91 44.75 6.57
C PRO A 177 8.30 43.98 7.75
N LEU A 178 9.01 42.98 8.28
CA LEU A 178 8.57 42.21 9.44
C LEU A 178 8.59 43.07 10.71
N ILE A 179 9.67 43.81 10.93
CA ILE A 179 9.78 44.72 12.07
C ILE A 179 8.70 45.81 12.00
N ASP A 180 8.50 46.43 10.83
CA ASP A 180 7.45 47.44 10.66
C ASP A 180 6.04 46.87 10.90
N SER A 181 5.82 45.60 10.56
CA SER A 181 4.53 44.93 10.78
C SER A 181 4.31 44.63 12.27
N ILE A 182 5.36 44.21 12.98
CA ILE A 182 5.30 43.99 14.43
C ILE A 182 5.10 45.32 15.17
N ILE A 183 5.77 46.39 14.75
CA ILE A 183 5.60 47.73 15.33
C ILE A 183 4.18 48.25 15.08
N ARG A 184 3.65 48.10 13.87
CA ARG A 184 2.25 48.46 13.58
C ARG A 184 1.27 47.63 14.41
N TRP A 185 1.48 46.33 14.53
CA TRP A 185 0.63 45.47 15.33
C TRP A 185 0.68 45.84 16.80
N ALA A 186 1.88 46.09 17.35
CA ALA A 186 2.04 46.56 18.71
C ALA A 186 1.37 47.92 18.94
N GLY A 187 1.47 48.84 17.97
CA GLY A 187 0.76 50.12 17.99
C GLY A 187 -0.76 49.95 18.03
N LEU A 188 -1.31 49.10 17.15
CA LEU A 188 -2.75 48.79 17.11
C LEU A 188 -3.24 48.14 18.40
N VAL A 189 -2.47 47.21 18.98
CA VAL A 189 -2.83 46.55 20.25
C VAL A 189 -2.74 47.51 21.44
N LEU A 190 -1.87 48.52 21.37
CA LEU A 190 -1.74 49.55 22.39
C LEU A 190 -2.87 50.58 22.28
N GLU A 191 -3.20 51.02 21.06
CA GLU A 191 -4.36 51.89 20.77
C GLU A 191 -5.68 51.23 21.18
N ASP A 192 -5.87 49.93 20.88
CA ASP A 192 -7.05 49.16 21.30
C ASP A 192 -7.18 49.02 22.84
N ASN A 193 -6.13 49.32 23.61
CA ASN A 193 -6.13 49.24 25.08
C ASN A 193 -6.01 50.62 25.77
N GLU A 194 -5.83 51.73 25.06
CA GLU A 194 -5.77 53.09 25.66
C GLU A 194 -7.16 53.69 25.96
N ASP A 195 -8.24 53.12 25.42
CA ASP A 195 -9.63 53.55 25.67
C ASP A 195 -10.31 52.82 26.87
N MET A 196 -9.53 52.17 27.75
CA MET A 196 -9.97 51.59 29.03
C MET A 196 -9.40 52.34 30.24
#